data_AF-A0A6L5X2N3-F1
#
_entry.id   AF-A0A6L5X2N3-F1
#
_cell.length_a   1.000
_cell.length_b   1.000
_cell.length_c   1.000
_cell.angle_alpha   90.00
_cell.angle_beta   90.00
_cell.angle_gamma   90.00
#
_symmetry.space_group_name_H-M   'P 1'
#
loop_
_entity.id
_entity.type
_entity.pdbx_description
1 polymer ?
#
loop_
_entity_poly.entity_id
_entity_poly.type
_entity_poly.pdbx_seq_one_letter_code
_entity_poly.pdbx_strand_id
1 'polypeptide(L)'
;MFTGLWKYLLIWIISVFISSIAQVMLKVEANKTHKTRLQEYLNPMVAGAYGIFFVSVFLTYYALKYVPLTYSPIVEPLSYIFVPVIGVLLLHEKLSKRRILGMLIMIAGIAVFSIGG
;
A
#
# COMPACT_ATOMS: atom_id res chain seq x y z
N MET A 1 -17.59 -17.37 -17.46
CA MET A 1 -16.98 -17.50 -16.12
C MET A 1 -15.92 -16.41 -15.80
N PHE A 2 -15.57 -15.49 -16.73
CA PHE A 2 -14.55 -14.43 -16.48
C PHE A 2 -15.07 -12.98 -16.47
N THR A 3 -16.34 -12.73 -16.80
CA THR A 3 -16.90 -11.37 -17.04
C THR A 3 -17.11 -10.50 -15.79
N GLY A 4 -16.78 -11.00 -14.59
CA GLY A 4 -16.81 -10.24 -13.33
C GLY A 4 -15.44 -10.01 -12.71
N LEU A 5 -14.39 -10.71 -13.17
CA LEU A 5 -13.09 -10.75 -12.51
C LEU A 5 -12.41 -9.37 -12.46
N TRP A 6 -12.60 -8.56 -13.51
CA TRP A 6 -11.98 -7.23 -13.60
C TRP A 6 -12.55 -6.27 -12.57
N LYS A 7 -13.83 -6.43 -12.19
CA LYS A 7 -14.46 -5.63 -11.14
C LYS A 7 -13.82 -5.92 -9.78
N TYR A 8 -13.56 -7.19 -9.47
CA TYR A 8 -12.92 -7.58 -8.21
C TYR A 8 -11.43 -7.23 -8.16
N LEU A 9 -10.72 -7.32 -9.29
CA LEU A 9 -9.36 -6.78 -9.41
C LEU A 9 -9.34 -5.27 -9.15
N LEU A 10 -10.30 -4.53 -9.70
CA LEU A 10 -10.38 -3.08 -9.52
C LEU A 10 -10.69 -2.71 -8.06
N ILE A 11 -11.56 -3.48 -7.38
CA ILE A 11 -11.79 -3.36 -5.93
C ILE A 11 -10.49 -3.63 -5.15
N TRP A 12 -9.72 -4.65 -5.53
CA TRP A 12 -8.45 -4.95 -4.87
C TRP A 12 -7.42 -3.83 -5.08
N ILE A 13 -7.29 -3.30 -6.29
CA ILE A 13 -6.39 -2.17 -6.58
C ILE A 13 -6.81 -0.93 -5.78
N ILE A 14 -8.11 -0.62 -5.71
CA ILE A 14 -8.63 0.47 -4.87
C ILE A 14 -8.27 0.24 -3.41
N SER A 15 -8.43 -0.99 -2.91
CA SER A 15 -8.03 -1.33 -1.55
C SER A 15 -6.55 -1.09 -1.29
N VAL A 16 -5.68 -1.56 -2.20
CA VAL A 16 -4.22 -1.35 -2.11
C VAL A 16 -3.88 0.15 -2.13
N PHE A 17 -4.61 0.94 -2.91
CA PHE A 17 -4.48 2.40 -2.92
C PHE A 17 -4.88 3.04 -1.59
N ILE A 18 -6.03 2.66 -1.02
CA ILE A 18 -6.50 3.12 0.30
C ILE A 18 -5.50 2.74 1.40
N SER A 19 -5.02 1.50 1.38
CA SER A 19 -3.97 1.00 2.27
C SER A 19 -2.69 1.85 2.15
N SER A 20 -2.29 2.21 0.92
CA SER A 20 -1.12 3.05 0.66
C SER A 20 -1.27 4.46 1.26
N ILE A 21 -2.48 5.06 1.21
CA ILE A 21 -2.76 6.34 1.86
C ILE A 21 -2.57 6.21 3.38
N ALA A 22 -3.15 5.19 4.00
CA ALA A 22 -3.01 4.96 5.43
C ALA A 22 -1.55 4.77 5.84
N GLN A 23 -0.77 4.02 5.06
CA GLN A 23 0.66 3.84 5.28
C GLN A 23 1.43 5.16 5.21
N VAL A 24 1.11 6.04 4.25
CA VAL A 24 1.75 7.35 4.16
C VAL A 24 1.34 8.25 5.31
N MET A 25 0.07 8.24 5.73
CA MET A 25 -0.38 9.01 6.91
C MET A 25 0.38 8.60 8.17
N LEU A 26 0.55 7.28 8.40
CA LEU A 26 1.35 6.77 9.51
C LEU A 26 2.82 7.19 9.37
N LYS A 27 3.38 7.17 8.15
CA LYS A 27 4.74 7.66 7.88
C LYS A 27 4.90 9.15 8.18
N VAL A 28 3.90 9.98 7.88
CA VAL A 28 3.88 11.42 8.19
C VAL A 28 3.92 11.62 9.69
N GLU A 29 3.08 10.90 10.45
CA GLU A 29 3.02 11.03 11.91
C GLU A 29 4.30 10.54 12.59
N ALA A 30 4.89 9.43 12.12
CA ALA A 30 6.16 8.92 12.65
C ALA A 30 7.36 9.85 12.41
N ASN A 31 7.28 10.74 11.42
CA ASN A 31 8.31 11.74 11.15
C ASN A 31 8.15 13.00 12.01
N LYS A 32 7.04 13.19 12.73
CA LYS A 32 6.85 14.29 13.67
C LYS A 32 7.44 13.91 15.03
N THR A 33 8.27 14.78 15.59
CA THR A 33 8.87 14.57 16.92
C THR A 33 7.83 14.76 18.02
N HIS A 34 7.12 13.68 18.38
CA HIS A 34 6.22 13.67 19.53
C HIS A 34 6.99 13.39 20.82
N LYS A 35 6.63 14.10 21.90
CA LYS A 35 7.30 14.02 23.22
C LYS A 35 7.10 12.68 23.95
N THR A 36 6.18 11.82 23.49
CA THR A 36 5.88 10.53 24.15
C THR A 36 5.24 9.56 23.16
N ARG A 37 5.71 8.30 23.12
CA ARG A 37 5.17 7.26 22.21
C ARG A 37 3.66 7.00 22.38
N LEU A 38 3.12 7.18 23.58
CA LEU A 38 1.68 7.03 23.85
C LEU A 38 0.83 8.15 23.24
N GLN A 39 1.32 9.39 23.20
CA GLN A 39 0.64 10.51 22.53
C GLN A 39 0.66 10.39 21.01
N GLU A 40 1.70 9.76 20.46
CA GLU A 40 1.83 9.47 19.03
C GLU A 40 0.77 8.47 18.56
N TYR A 41 0.51 7.41 19.34
CA TYR A 41 -0.56 6.43 19.05
C TYR A 41 -1.98 6.96 19.33
N LEU A 42 -2.15 7.85 20.33
CA LEU A 42 -3.43 8.47 20.66
C LEU A 42 -3.82 9.64 19.75
N ASN A 43 -3.00 9.97 18.75
CA ASN A 43 -3.34 11.03 17.81
C ASN A 43 -4.56 10.62 16.96
N PRO A 44 -5.63 11.43 16.87
CA PRO A 44 -6.79 11.15 16.03
C PRO A 44 -6.42 10.89 14.55
N MET A 45 -5.30 11.44 14.07
CA MET A 45 -4.79 11.15 12.72
C MET A 45 -4.26 9.72 12.56
N VAL A 46 -3.59 9.18 13.58
CA VAL A 46 -3.09 7.78 13.60
C VAL A 46 -4.26 6.81 13.73
N ALA A 47 -5.22 7.11 14.61
CA ALA A 47 -6.45 6.32 14.73
C ALA A 47 -7.27 6.32 13.42
N GLY A 48 -7.37 7.48 12.74
CA GLY A 48 -8.00 7.59 11.43
C GLY A 48 -7.27 6.77 10.36
N ALA A 49 -5.94 6.81 10.32
CA ALA A 49 -5.14 6.01 9.41
C ALA A 49 -5.34 4.50 9.63
N TYR A 50 -5.34 4.04 10.88
CA TYR A 50 -5.66 2.64 11.19
C TYR A 50 -7.10 2.26 10.84
N GLY A 51 -8.08 3.16 11.02
CA GLY A 51 -9.47 2.93 10.61
C GLY A 51 -9.59 2.75 9.09
N ILE A 52 -8.94 3.61 8.30
CA ILE A 52 -8.91 3.52 6.84
C ILE A 52 -8.18 2.24 6.40
N PHE A 53 -7.06 1.90 7.04
CA PHE A 53 -6.33 0.67 6.78
C PHE A 53 -7.19 -0.56 7.06
N PHE A 54 -7.95 -0.56 8.16
CA PHE A 54 -8.86 -1.64 8.51
C PHE A 54 -9.90 -1.84 7.40
N VAL A 55 -10.55 -0.77 6.93
CA VAL A 55 -11.51 -0.84 5.81
C VAL A 55 -10.86 -1.45 4.56
N SER A 56 -9.62 -1.04 4.23
CA SER A 56 -8.90 -1.63 3.09
C SER A 56 -8.71 -3.14 3.23
N VAL A 57 -8.34 -3.64 4.42
CA VAL A 57 -8.16 -5.09 4.65
C VAL A 57 -9.46 -5.86 4.36
N PHE A 58 -10.62 -5.34 4.74
CA PHE A 58 -11.92 -5.97 4.42
C PHE A 58 -12.20 -5.98 2.91
N LEU A 59 -11.92 -4.88 2.21
CA LEU A 59 -12.08 -4.81 0.76
C LEU A 59 -11.16 -5.83 0.05
N THR A 60 -9.91 -5.94 0.50
CA THR A 60 -8.95 -6.94 -0.02
C THR A 60 -9.44 -8.35 0.24
N TYR A 61 -9.86 -8.66 1.46
CA TYR A 61 -10.39 -9.97 1.82
C TYR A 61 -11.61 -10.35 0.97
N TYR A 62 -12.52 -9.40 0.73
CA TYR A 62 -13.66 -9.61 -0.15
C TYR A 62 -13.24 -9.87 -1.60
N ALA A 63 -12.28 -9.12 -2.13
CA ALA A 63 -11.78 -9.32 -3.49
C ALA A 63 -11.08 -10.68 -3.67
N LEU A 64 -10.30 -11.12 -2.68
CA LEU A 64 -9.61 -12.40 -2.65
C LEU A 64 -10.56 -13.61 -2.70
N LYS A 65 -11.82 -13.46 -2.30
CA LYS A 65 -12.83 -14.52 -2.42
C LYS A 65 -13.19 -14.82 -3.89
N TYR A 66 -13.02 -13.86 -4.79
CA TYR A 66 -13.43 -13.96 -6.19
C TYR A 66 -12.25 -13.90 -7.19
N VAL A 67 -11.10 -13.36 -6.77
CA VAL A 67 -9.89 -13.26 -7.59
C VAL A 67 -8.92 -14.39 -7.20
N PRO A 68 -8.38 -15.15 -8.16
CA PRO A 68 -7.33 -16.12 -7.88
C PRO A 68 -6.10 -15.47 -7.23
N LEU A 69 -5.51 -16.14 -6.23
CA LEU A 69 -4.30 -15.67 -5.54
C LEU A 69 -3.10 -15.46 -6.47
N THR A 70 -3.12 -16.04 -7.67
CA THR A 70 -2.12 -15.84 -8.73
C THR A 70 -1.97 -14.37 -9.16
N TYR A 71 -2.98 -13.51 -8.91
CA TYR A 71 -2.88 -12.08 -9.17
C TYR A 71 -2.26 -11.28 -8.01
N SER A 72 -2.07 -11.87 -6.83
CA SER A 72 -1.41 -11.22 -5.68
C SER A 72 -0.02 -10.67 -6.00
N PRO A 73 0.87 -11.44 -6.66
CA PRO A 73 2.20 -10.96 -7.04
C PRO A 73 2.15 -9.76 -7.99
N ILE A 74 1.02 -9.49 -8.65
CA ILE A 74 0.86 -8.37 -9.57
C ILE A 74 0.27 -7.16 -8.85
N VAL A 75 -0.73 -7.37 -7.98
CA VAL A 75 -1.51 -6.28 -7.35
C VAL A 75 -0.84 -5.76 -6.09
N GLU A 76 -0.30 -6.63 -5.25
CA GLU A 76 0.29 -6.28 -3.96
C GLU A 76 1.50 -5.32 -4.09
N PRO A 77 2.38 -5.49 -5.09
CA PRO A 77 3.50 -4.57 -5.30
C PRO A 77 3.13 -3.17 -5.75
N LEU A 78 1.89 -2.94 -6.20
CA LEU A 78 1.44 -1.60 -6.56
C LEU A 78 1.53 -0.64 -5.36
N SER A 79 1.35 -1.15 -4.13
CA SER A 79 1.58 -0.38 -2.90
C SER A 79 3.01 0.17 -2.81
N TYR A 80 4.02 -0.59 -3.21
CA TYR A 80 5.42 -0.14 -3.19
C TYR A 80 5.69 1.00 -4.17
N ILE A 81 4.81 1.22 -5.15
CA ILE A 81 4.85 2.37 -6.05
C ILE A 81 3.97 3.50 -5.49
N PHE A 82 2.74 3.20 -5.06
CA PHE A 82 1.80 4.21 -4.56
C PHE A 82 2.29 4.90 -3.29
N VAL A 83 2.83 4.16 -2.32
CA VAL A 83 3.35 4.71 -1.06
C VAL A 83 4.44 5.77 -1.29
N PRO A 84 5.51 5.53 -2.07
CA PRO A 84 6.49 6.57 -2.34
C PRO A 84 5.94 7.71 -3.20
N VAL A 85 5.05 7.45 -4.18
CA VAL A 85 4.43 8.52 -4.99
C VAL A 85 3.59 9.46 -4.12
N ILE A 86 2.69 8.91 -3.31
CA ILE A 86 1.86 9.67 -2.36
C ILE A 86 2.74 10.32 -1.29
N GLY A 87 3.79 9.63 -0.84
CA GLY A 87 4.76 10.15 0.12
C GLY A 87 5.55 11.35 -0.40
N VAL A 88 5.95 11.37 -1.68
CA VAL A 88 6.56 12.55 -2.30
C VAL A 88 5.55 13.68 -2.41
N LEU A 89 4.31 13.37 -2.79
CA LEU A 89 3.27 14.39 -2.98
C LEU A 89 2.83 15.05 -1.66
N LEU A 90 2.79 14.29 -0.56
CA LEU A 90 2.43 14.80 0.77
C LEU A 90 3.63 15.41 1.52
N LEU A 91 4.76 14.71 1.60
CA LEU A 91 5.93 15.17 2.38
C LEU A 91 6.90 16.04 1.57
N HIS A 92 6.74 16.15 0.25
CA HIS A 92 7.68 16.82 -0.65
C HIS A 92 9.14 16.34 -0.46
N GLU A 93 9.32 15.11 0.04
CA GLU A 93 10.62 14.50 0.27
C GLU A 93 11.29 14.17 -1.07
N LYS A 94 12.56 14.54 -1.23
CA LYS A 94 13.36 14.04 -2.35
C LYS A 94 13.57 12.54 -2.19
N LEU A 95 13.02 11.74 -3.10
CA LEU A 95 13.35 10.32 -3.18
C LEU A 95 14.83 10.17 -3.45
N SER A 96 15.57 9.65 -2.47
CA SER A 96 16.97 9.28 -2.65
C SER A 96 17.11 8.25 -3.77
N LYS A 97 18.16 8.38 -4.60
CA LYS A 97 18.51 7.41 -5.65
C LYS A 97 18.54 5.97 -5.13
N ARG A 98 18.89 5.77 -3.85
CA ARG A 98 18.88 4.45 -3.18
C ARG A 98 17.46 3.88 -3.02
N ARG A 99 16.45 4.72 -2.72
CA ARG A 99 15.04 4.28 -2.61
C ARG A 99 14.50 3.83 -3.96
N ILE A 100 14.82 4.58 -5.03
CA ILE A 100 14.44 4.25 -6.40
C ILE A 100 15.08 2.92 -6.83
N LEU A 101 16.37 2.73 -6.54
CA LEU A 101 17.08 1.50 -6.88
C LEU A 101 16.52 0.29 -6.12
N GLY A 102 16.13 0.46 -4.85
CA GLY A 102 15.41 -0.57 -4.09
C GLY A 102 14.06 -0.92 -4.69
N MET A 103 13.29 0.06 -5.16
CA MET A 103 12.02 -0.18 -5.87
C MET A 103 12.23 -0.97 -7.16
N LEU A 104 13.26 -0.62 -7.95
CA LEU A 104 13.60 -1.35 -9.17
C LEU A 104 13.99 -2.81 -8.88
N ILE A 105 14.75 -3.06 -7.81
CA ILE A 105 15.10 -4.43 -7.39
C ILE A 105 13.86 -5.21 -6.95
N MET A 106 12.94 -4.60 -6.19
CA MET A 106 11.69 -5.27 -5.80
C MET A 106 10.87 -5.64 -7.04
N ILE A 107 10.66 -4.69 -7.96
CA ILE A 107 9.92 -4.92 -9.22
C ILE A 107 10.59 -6.03 -10.05
N ALA A 108 11.93 -6.03 -10.13
CA ALA A 108 12.66 -7.08 -10.83
C ALA A 108 12.47 -8.46 -10.16
N GLY A 109 12.50 -8.54 -8.83
CA GLY A 109 12.22 -9.77 -8.09
C GLY A 109 10.82 -10.32 -8.35
N ILE A 110 9.82 -9.43 -8.39
CA ILE A 110 8.44 -9.78 -8.73
C ILE A 110 8.32 -10.28 -10.18
N ALA A 111 8.98 -9.61 -11.12
CA ALA A 111 8.97 -10.02 -12.52
C ALA A 111 9.58 -11.41 -12.70
N VAL A 112 10.70 -11.70 -12.03
CA VAL A 112 11.32 -13.04 -12.03
C VAL A 112 10.38 -14.08 -11.43
N PHE A 113 9.76 -13.78 -10.28
CA PHE A 113 8.79 -14.68 -9.64
C PHE A 113 7.57 -14.94 -10.52
N SER A 114 7.07 -13.92 -11.21
CA SER A 114 5.91 -14.03 -12.10
C SER A 114 6.19 -14.80 -13.39
N ILE A 115 7.45 -14.86 -13.85
CA ILE A 115 7.84 -15.59 -15.07
C ILE A 115 8.28 -17.02 -14.75
N GLY A 116 8.87 -17.24 -13.57
CA GLY A 116 9.37 -18.55 -13.13
C GLY A 116 8.39 -19.42 -12.34
N GLY A 117 7.20 -18.91 -12.02
CA GLY A 117 6.13 -19.61 -11.27
C GLY A 117 5.00 -20.13 -12.16
#